data_AF-A0A1M6T6L8-F1
#
_entry.id   AF-A0A1M6T6L8-F1
#
_cell.length_a   1.000
_cell.length_b   1.000
_cell.length_c   1.000
_cell.angle_alpha   90.00
_cell.angle_beta   90.00
_cell.angle_gamma   90.00
#
_symmetry.space_group_name_H-M   'P 1'
#
loop_
_entity.id
_entity.type
_entity.pdbx_description
1 polymer ?
#
loop_
_entity_poly.entity_id
_entity_poly.type
_entity_poly.pdbx_seq_one_letter_code
_entity_poly.pdbx_strand_id
1 'polypeptide(L)'
;HAARRNGPDAQSRWSLRRENAPERRVIQRPVSSASKIWSNCTLTVPGLLEWCRSLSEKINGTAPAVTGSKLDLLSMGEPTIEIPTKVLFAQWDKDVYSLPPMAHYSFGGGERSTSLTEFDLTVEASDTNSVFLLLTGHGLETKLFYNLSGSALFSYLDEEQTRVNLVWGRSAVDLVDYLNDNPLHFILDDWSRLHGEELYTSTNNGFDPYNGRLIKHVDWKAENIRVGTEFEEGPDQHTTVQGFLVRALDVQENDLVYWDHGSGETADFVTMSRSGDGGVNVTFYHCKGSSGPSAGNRVGDVYEVCGQAVKGLVWCDIDRLVNRLEERKQRSRGQAQFIRGDLNLLRAMRARRPVRFSMVVVQPGITGGGLEQKIAEVLAAASGHLVRAGHNELVVWGSS
;
A
#
# COMPACT_ATOMS: atom_id res chain seq x y z
N HIS A 1 -6.53 5.85 -67.29
CA HIS A 1 -5.13 5.74 -66.82
C HIS A 1 -4.97 4.44 -66.04
N ALA A 2 -3.90 3.70 -66.37
CA ALA A 2 -3.46 2.35 -65.96
C ALA A 2 -3.91 1.83 -64.57
N ALA A 3 -4.38 0.60 -64.37
CA ALA A 3 -3.82 -0.73 -64.67
C ALA A 3 -2.75 -1.22 -63.66
N ARG A 4 -3.01 -2.44 -63.16
CA ARG A 4 -2.28 -3.28 -62.19
C ARG A 4 -0.77 -3.38 -62.41
N ARG A 5 -0.01 -3.63 -61.34
CA ARG A 5 1.26 -4.41 -61.37
C ARG A 5 1.42 -5.32 -60.15
N ASN A 6 1.84 -6.54 -60.45
CA ASN A 6 2.28 -7.63 -59.58
C ASN A 6 3.67 -7.35 -58.97
N GLY A 7 4.03 -8.08 -57.90
CA GLY A 7 5.42 -8.29 -57.46
C GLY A 7 5.53 -9.08 -56.14
N PRO A 8 6.64 -9.80 -55.85
CA PRO A 8 6.61 -11.25 -55.66
C PRO A 8 7.22 -11.79 -54.33
N ASP A 9 7.22 -13.13 -54.23
CA ASP A 9 7.95 -14.06 -53.32
C ASP A 9 9.22 -13.57 -52.62
N ALA A 10 9.44 -14.03 -51.37
CA ALA A 10 10.71 -14.62 -50.94
C ALA A 10 10.60 -15.33 -49.57
N GLN A 11 10.86 -16.64 -49.57
CA GLN A 11 11.27 -17.42 -48.40
C GLN A 11 12.58 -16.89 -47.79
N SER A 12 12.76 -16.96 -46.48
CA SER A 12 14.01 -17.48 -45.89
C SER A 12 13.95 -17.68 -44.37
N ARG A 13 14.06 -18.97 -43.99
CA ARG A 13 14.76 -19.55 -42.82
C ARG A 13 15.35 -18.57 -41.80
N TRP A 14 15.04 -18.76 -40.51
CA TRP A 14 16.05 -18.68 -39.45
C TRP A 14 15.86 -19.75 -38.36
N SER A 15 17.02 -20.31 -38.02
CA SER A 15 17.40 -21.43 -37.17
C SER A 15 16.74 -21.55 -35.79
N LEU A 16 16.50 -22.80 -35.38
CA LEU A 16 16.46 -23.21 -33.98
C LEU A 16 17.79 -22.87 -33.28
N ARG A 17 17.72 -22.11 -32.19
CA ARG A 17 18.64 -22.29 -31.04
C ARG A 17 17.79 -22.50 -29.80
N ARG A 18 18.00 -23.65 -29.17
CA ARG A 18 17.56 -23.95 -27.80
C ARG A 18 18.50 -23.22 -26.85
N GLU A 19 17.95 -22.49 -25.89
CA GLU A 19 18.60 -22.24 -24.61
C GLU A 19 17.50 -22.27 -23.53
N ASN A 20 17.67 -23.21 -22.59
CA ASN A 20 16.79 -23.46 -21.45
C ASN A 20 17.30 -22.64 -20.26
N ALA A 21 16.44 -21.79 -19.68
CA ALA A 21 16.36 -21.52 -18.25
C ALA A 21 14.99 -20.88 -17.93
N PRO A 22 14.25 -21.30 -16.89
CA PRO A 22 12.93 -20.75 -16.62
C PRO A 22 13.06 -19.49 -15.77
N GLU A 23 12.92 -18.31 -16.40
CA GLU A 23 12.51 -17.11 -15.68
C GLU A 23 11.12 -17.36 -15.07
N ARG A 24 10.97 -17.16 -13.76
CA ARG A 24 9.64 -17.06 -13.14
C ARG A 24 8.95 -15.80 -13.66
N ARG A 25 8.24 -15.91 -14.78
CA ARG A 25 7.41 -14.84 -15.33
C ARG A 25 6.15 -14.69 -14.48
N VAL A 26 5.93 -13.49 -13.95
CA VAL A 26 4.70 -13.13 -13.25
C VAL A 26 3.60 -12.96 -14.29
N ILE A 27 2.63 -13.89 -14.29
CA ILE A 27 1.47 -13.86 -15.18
C ILE A 27 0.42 -12.93 -14.55
N GLN A 28 0.18 -11.76 -15.15
CA GLN A 28 -0.94 -10.89 -14.79
C GLN A 28 -2.28 -11.53 -15.25
N ARG A 29 -3.30 -11.42 -14.40
CA ARG A 29 -4.61 -12.09 -14.55
C ARG A 29 -5.80 -11.13 -14.36
N PRO A 30 -6.02 -10.19 -15.29
CA PRO A 30 -7.21 -9.34 -15.28
C PRO A 30 -8.51 -10.11 -15.57
N VAL A 31 -9.60 -9.71 -14.91
CA VAL A 31 -10.97 -10.20 -15.12
C VAL A 31 -11.78 -9.08 -15.77
N SER A 32 -12.61 -9.42 -16.75
CA SER A 32 -13.56 -8.49 -17.38
C SER A 32 -14.98 -8.68 -16.82
N SER A 33 -15.84 -7.67 -16.96
CA SER A 33 -17.27 -7.72 -16.62
C SER A 33 -18.07 -8.81 -17.36
N ALA A 34 -17.49 -9.41 -18.39
CA ALA A 34 -18.05 -10.56 -19.11
C ALA A 34 -17.50 -11.91 -18.62
N SER A 35 -16.91 -11.97 -17.42
CA SER A 35 -16.31 -13.16 -16.81
C SER A 35 -15.21 -13.82 -17.64
N LYS A 36 -14.56 -13.06 -18.53
CA LYS A 36 -13.40 -13.52 -19.30
C LYS A 36 -12.12 -13.27 -18.51
N ILE A 37 -11.29 -14.31 -18.43
CA ILE A 37 -9.95 -14.27 -17.85
C ILE A 37 -8.95 -14.31 -19.00
N TRP A 38 -8.04 -13.34 -19.04
CA TRP A 38 -7.02 -13.26 -20.08
C TRP A 38 -5.64 -13.02 -19.50
N SER A 39 -4.62 -13.31 -20.29
CA SER A 39 -3.24 -13.01 -19.96
C SER A 39 -2.50 -12.55 -21.21
N ASN A 40 -1.63 -11.56 -21.05
CA ASN A 40 -0.84 -11.01 -22.17
C ASN A 40 0.42 -11.85 -22.49
N CYS A 41 0.36 -13.16 -22.26
CA CYS A 41 1.49 -14.06 -22.38
C CYS A 41 1.28 -15.04 -23.53
N THR A 42 2.31 -15.25 -24.36
CA THR A 42 2.33 -16.36 -25.31
C THR A 42 2.86 -17.61 -24.60
N LEU A 43 2.06 -18.68 -24.57
CA LEU A 43 2.39 -19.93 -23.88
C LEU A 43 2.53 -21.09 -24.87
N THR A 44 3.38 -22.06 -24.54
CA THR A 44 3.39 -23.38 -25.19
C THR A 44 2.17 -24.18 -24.75
N VAL A 45 1.78 -25.24 -25.48
CA VAL A 45 0.63 -26.08 -25.09
C VAL A 45 0.77 -26.65 -23.66
N PRO A 46 1.92 -27.17 -23.22
CA PRO A 46 2.10 -27.57 -21.82
C PRO A 46 1.99 -26.39 -20.83
N GLY A 47 2.52 -25.22 -21.19
CA GLY A 47 2.43 -24.01 -20.38
C GLY A 47 1.00 -23.50 -20.23
N LEU A 48 0.17 -23.65 -21.27
CA LEU A 48 -1.25 -23.34 -21.22
C LEU A 48 -2.00 -24.30 -20.28
N LEU A 49 -1.71 -25.61 -20.36
CA LEU A 49 -2.32 -26.60 -19.47
C LEU A 49 -1.98 -26.32 -18.00
N GLU A 50 -0.72 -25.98 -17.71
CA GLU A 50 -0.29 -25.64 -16.36
C GLU A 50 -0.94 -24.33 -15.86
N TRP A 51 -1.08 -23.34 -16.75
CA TRP A 51 -1.80 -22.11 -16.43
C TRP A 51 -3.28 -22.37 -16.12
N CYS A 52 -3.96 -23.20 -16.91
CA CYS A 52 -5.34 -23.59 -16.65
C CYS A 52 -5.50 -24.35 -15.32
N ARG A 53 -4.56 -25.24 -14.98
CA ARG A 53 -4.56 -25.92 -13.66
C ARG A 53 -4.39 -24.92 -12.51
N SER A 54 -3.41 -24.03 -12.60
CA SER A 54 -3.19 -22.97 -11.61
C SER A 54 -4.40 -22.03 -11.49
N LEU A 55 -5.15 -21.82 -12.57
CA LEU A 55 -6.39 -21.05 -12.53
C LEU A 55 -7.50 -21.81 -11.82
N SER A 56 -7.67 -23.10 -12.16
CA SER A 56 -8.65 -23.99 -11.54
C SER A 56 -8.43 -24.14 -10.04
N GLU A 57 -7.18 -24.28 -9.59
CA GLU A 57 -6.84 -24.36 -8.17
C GLU A 57 -7.21 -23.09 -7.41
N LYS A 58 -7.06 -21.91 -8.04
CA LYS A 58 -7.41 -20.62 -7.41
C LYS A 58 -8.91 -20.33 -7.43
N ILE A 59 -9.61 -20.73 -8.50
CA ILE A 59 -11.06 -20.53 -8.62
C ILE A 59 -11.81 -21.48 -7.67
N ASN A 60 -11.35 -22.73 -7.57
CA ASN A 60 -11.97 -23.73 -6.71
C ASN A 60 -11.41 -23.73 -5.28
N GLY A 61 -10.34 -22.97 -5.04
CA GLY A 61 -9.77 -22.79 -3.71
C GLY A 61 -10.70 -21.94 -2.85
N THR A 62 -10.94 -22.37 -1.61
CA THR A 62 -11.74 -21.63 -0.62
C THR A 62 -10.92 -20.60 0.17
N ALA A 63 -9.60 -20.55 -0.06
CA ALA A 63 -8.74 -19.58 0.60
C ALA A 63 -8.90 -18.19 -0.06
N PRO A 64 -8.97 -17.11 0.74
CA PRO A 64 -9.06 -15.76 0.20
C PRO A 64 -7.87 -15.46 -0.71
N ALA A 65 -8.15 -14.90 -1.89
CA ALA A 65 -7.13 -14.57 -2.87
C ALA A 65 -6.35 -13.33 -2.42
N VAL A 66 -5.27 -13.51 -1.67
CA VAL A 66 -4.35 -12.42 -1.30
C VAL A 66 -3.48 -12.09 -2.51
N THR A 67 -3.70 -10.92 -3.11
CA THR A 67 -2.98 -10.46 -4.31
C THR A 67 -1.68 -9.72 -3.97
N GLY A 68 -1.47 -9.33 -2.70
CA GLY A 68 -0.42 -8.42 -2.27
C GLY A 68 -0.65 -6.98 -2.75
N SER A 69 -1.86 -6.66 -3.20
CA SER A 69 -2.20 -5.34 -3.73
C SER A 69 -3.16 -4.62 -2.79
N LYS A 70 -3.31 -3.30 -2.96
CA LYS A 70 -4.29 -2.53 -2.18
C LYS A 70 -5.74 -2.94 -2.44
N LEU A 71 -6.00 -3.75 -3.47
CA LEU A 71 -7.34 -4.30 -3.71
C LEU A 71 -7.71 -5.36 -2.67
N ASP A 72 -6.72 -5.97 -2.00
CA ASP A 72 -6.97 -6.89 -0.88
C ASP A 72 -7.58 -6.17 0.34
N LEU A 73 -7.51 -4.83 0.37
CA LEU A 73 -8.13 -3.99 1.40
C LEU A 73 -9.61 -3.70 1.11
N LEU A 74 -10.10 -4.03 -0.09
CA LEU A 74 -11.50 -3.87 -0.42
C LEU A 74 -12.26 -5.09 0.07
N SER A 75 -13.09 -4.90 1.09
CA SER A 75 -14.04 -5.92 1.51
C SER A 75 -15.06 -6.16 0.40
N MET A 76 -15.25 -7.43 0.05
CA MET A 76 -16.35 -7.83 -0.82
C MET A 76 -17.59 -7.96 0.05
N GLY A 77 -18.71 -7.37 -0.39
CA GLY A 77 -19.99 -7.53 0.32
C GLY A 77 -20.39 -8.99 0.33
N GLU A 78 -20.76 -9.50 1.50
CA GLU A 78 -21.34 -10.84 1.64
C GLU A 78 -22.83 -10.71 1.97
N PRO A 79 -23.71 -11.53 1.36
CA PRO A 79 -25.11 -11.56 1.74
C PRO A 79 -25.25 -11.85 3.24
N THR A 80 -26.04 -11.04 3.93
CA THR A 80 -26.32 -11.22 5.35
C THR A 80 -27.81 -11.37 5.61
N ILE A 81 -28.14 -12.09 6.68
CA ILE A 81 -29.51 -12.24 7.20
C ILE A 81 -29.67 -11.58 8.57
N GLU A 82 -28.59 -10.99 9.10
CA GLU A 82 -28.60 -10.26 10.36
C GLU A 82 -27.71 -9.01 10.32
N ILE A 83 -28.05 -8.03 11.14
CA ILE A 83 -27.25 -6.85 11.43
C ILE A 83 -26.40 -7.20 12.66
N PRO A 84 -25.08 -7.39 12.50
CA PRO A 84 -24.26 -8.04 13.53
C PRO A 84 -24.03 -7.15 14.76
N THR A 85 -24.02 -5.83 14.56
CA THR A 85 -23.78 -4.87 15.63
C THR A 85 -24.64 -3.61 15.47
N LYS A 86 -24.51 -2.64 16.39
CA LYS A 86 -25.39 -1.47 16.40
C LYS A 86 -25.11 -0.57 15.19
N VAL A 87 -26.17 -0.09 14.53
CA VAL A 87 -26.06 0.95 13.50
C VAL A 87 -25.83 2.32 14.16
N LEU A 88 -24.76 3.01 13.74
CA LEU A 88 -24.40 4.33 14.26
C LEU A 88 -25.04 5.47 13.46
N PHE A 89 -24.94 5.41 12.14
CA PHE A 89 -25.51 6.41 11.24
C PHE A 89 -25.79 5.83 9.85
N ALA A 90 -26.65 6.50 9.12
CA ALA A 90 -27.02 6.16 7.75
C ALA A 90 -26.54 7.25 6.79
N GLN A 91 -26.15 6.85 5.58
CA GLN A 91 -25.71 7.76 4.52
C GLN A 91 -26.44 7.45 3.22
N TRP A 92 -26.70 8.50 2.44
CA TRP A 92 -27.24 8.35 1.09
C TRP A 92 -26.23 7.67 0.18
N ASP A 93 -26.72 7.01 -0.88
CA ASP A 93 -25.84 6.59 -1.95
C ASP A 93 -25.18 7.80 -2.64
N LYS A 94 -23.98 7.60 -3.19
CA LYS A 94 -23.16 8.64 -3.85
C LYS A 94 -23.94 9.44 -4.92
N ASP A 95 -24.93 8.81 -5.55
CA ASP A 95 -25.69 9.42 -6.63
C ASP A 95 -26.57 10.57 -6.13
N VAL A 96 -27.06 10.52 -4.87
CA VAL A 96 -27.79 11.61 -4.21
C VAL A 96 -26.91 12.85 -4.04
N TYR A 97 -25.62 12.70 -3.78
CA TYR A 97 -24.71 13.84 -3.65
C TYR A 97 -24.26 14.40 -5.00
N SER A 98 -24.15 13.52 -6.01
CA SER A 98 -23.70 13.90 -7.35
C SER A 98 -24.80 14.60 -8.15
N LEU A 99 -26.05 14.13 -8.01
CA LEU A 99 -27.24 14.68 -8.64
C LEU A 99 -28.40 14.74 -7.63
N PRO A 100 -28.39 15.71 -6.70
CA PRO A 100 -29.40 15.82 -5.65
C PRO A 100 -30.82 15.95 -6.19
N PRO A 101 -31.75 15.05 -5.83
CA PRO A 101 -33.16 15.21 -6.15
C PRO A 101 -33.80 16.32 -5.32
N MET A 102 -34.87 16.90 -5.86
CA MET A 102 -35.77 17.74 -5.08
C MET A 102 -36.77 16.86 -4.34
N ALA A 103 -36.81 16.94 -3.01
CA ALA A 103 -37.80 16.30 -2.16
C ALA A 103 -39.07 17.17 -2.07
N HIS A 104 -40.17 16.66 -2.59
CA HIS A 104 -41.50 17.28 -2.56
C HIS A 104 -42.36 16.62 -1.48
N TYR A 105 -42.95 17.44 -0.59
CA TYR A 105 -43.71 16.96 0.56
C TYR A 105 -44.73 18.01 1.02
N SER A 106 -45.79 17.54 1.68
CA SER A 106 -46.81 18.41 2.27
C SER A 106 -46.43 18.84 3.68
N PHE A 107 -46.46 20.13 3.99
CA PHE A 107 -46.30 20.64 5.36
C PHE A 107 -47.10 21.92 5.59
N GLY A 108 -47.81 21.99 6.73
CA GLY A 108 -48.59 23.18 7.11
C GLY A 108 -49.73 23.52 6.14
N GLY A 109 -50.29 22.51 5.45
CA GLY A 109 -51.38 22.67 4.49
C GLY A 109 -50.94 23.14 3.09
N GLY A 110 -49.64 23.19 2.80
CA GLY A 110 -49.10 23.50 1.48
C GLY A 110 -47.99 22.53 1.04
N GLU A 111 -47.70 22.53 -0.26
CA GLU A 111 -46.60 21.77 -0.85
C GLU A 111 -45.28 22.51 -0.66
N ARG A 112 -44.24 21.78 -0.26
CA ARG A 112 -42.87 22.26 -0.16
C ARG A 112 -41.97 21.45 -1.07
N SER A 113 -40.89 22.08 -1.52
CA SER A 113 -39.86 21.46 -2.33
C SER A 113 -38.51 22.00 -1.89
N THR A 114 -37.60 21.10 -1.50
CA THR A 114 -36.21 21.45 -1.24
C THR A 114 -35.29 20.28 -1.62
N SER A 115 -33.98 20.51 -1.72
CA SER A 115 -33.03 19.45 -2.04
C SER A 115 -33.03 18.37 -0.96
N LEU A 116 -33.01 17.09 -1.34
CA LEU A 116 -32.98 15.97 -0.38
C LEU A 116 -31.76 16.05 0.57
N THR A 117 -30.65 16.63 0.10
CA THR A 117 -29.43 16.79 0.90
C THR A 117 -29.55 17.83 2.01
N GLU A 118 -30.64 18.60 2.07
CA GLU A 118 -30.90 19.56 3.16
C GLU A 118 -31.65 18.95 4.35
N PHE A 119 -31.99 17.65 4.27
CA PHE A 119 -32.60 16.92 5.38
C PHE A 119 -31.54 16.15 6.18
N ASP A 120 -31.73 16.13 7.48
CA ASP A 120 -30.99 15.27 8.40
C ASP A 120 -31.62 13.88 8.41
N LEU A 121 -30.77 12.86 8.25
CA LEU A 121 -31.15 11.46 8.35
C LEU A 121 -30.51 10.85 9.60
N THR A 122 -31.32 10.54 10.60
CA THR A 122 -30.89 10.06 11.91
C THR A 122 -31.31 8.62 12.13
N VAL A 123 -30.43 7.80 12.71
CA VAL A 123 -30.77 6.46 13.19
C VAL A 123 -31.27 6.56 14.63
N GLU A 124 -32.55 6.29 14.86
CA GLU A 124 -33.15 6.33 16.20
C GLU A 124 -32.85 5.05 16.99
N ALA A 125 -32.96 3.89 16.32
CA ALA A 125 -32.74 2.58 16.90
C ALA A 125 -32.35 1.55 15.82
N SER A 126 -31.68 0.48 16.23
CA SER A 126 -31.43 -0.70 15.40
C SER A 126 -31.52 -1.96 16.25
N ASP A 127 -31.94 -3.05 15.62
CA ASP A 127 -31.87 -4.41 16.16
C ASP A 127 -31.15 -5.33 15.17
N THR A 128 -31.23 -6.65 15.37
CA THR A 128 -30.53 -7.64 14.55
C THR A 128 -31.09 -7.80 13.13
N ASN A 129 -32.21 -7.17 12.79
CA ASN A 129 -32.86 -7.31 11.48
C ASN A 129 -33.48 -6.01 10.96
N SER A 130 -33.51 -4.94 11.75
CA SER A 130 -34.23 -3.72 11.43
C SER A 130 -33.55 -2.45 11.93
N VAL A 131 -33.84 -1.34 11.26
CA VAL A 131 -33.34 -0.01 11.60
C VAL A 131 -34.47 1.01 11.52
N PHE A 132 -34.63 1.79 12.58
CA PHE A 132 -35.57 2.90 12.67
C PHE A 132 -34.85 4.20 12.35
N LEU A 133 -35.38 4.91 11.36
CA LEU A 133 -34.79 6.11 10.79
C LEU A 133 -35.74 7.29 10.93
N LEU A 134 -35.16 8.46 11.15
CA LEU A 134 -35.87 9.73 11.22
C LEU A 134 -35.28 10.67 10.17
N LEU A 135 -36.12 11.06 9.20
CA LEU A 135 -35.81 12.11 8.23
C LEU A 135 -36.44 13.42 8.71
N THR A 136 -35.61 14.42 8.99
CA THR A 136 -36.04 15.71 9.53
C THR A 136 -35.42 16.88 8.79
N GLY A 137 -36.19 17.94 8.58
CA GLY A 137 -35.68 19.15 7.95
C GLY A 137 -36.81 19.99 7.36
N HIS A 138 -36.66 21.32 7.38
CA HIS A 138 -37.61 22.23 6.74
C HIS A 138 -39.09 22.00 7.12
N GLY A 139 -39.34 21.60 8.37
CA GLY A 139 -40.66 21.28 8.91
C GLY A 139 -41.13 19.85 8.67
N LEU A 140 -40.47 19.07 7.80
CA LEU A 140 -40.74 17.65 7.67
C LEU A 140 -40.18 16.90 8.88
N GLU A 141 -40.98 15.98 9.41
CA GLU A 141 -40.57 14.93 10.32
C GLU A 141 -41.23 13.64 9.82
N THR A 142 -40.43 12.66 9.44
CA THR A 142 -40.94 11.44 8.80
C THR A 142 -40.08 10.25 9.18
N LYS A 143 -40.73 9.21 9.66
CA LYS A 143 -40.06 7.99 10.12
C LYS A 143 -40.05 6.93 9.03
N LEU A 144 -38.87 6.35 8.81
CA LEU A 144 -38.65 5.26 7.89
C LEU A 144 -38.24 4.02 8.68
N PHE A 145 -38.59 2.86 8.14
CA PHE A 145 -38.29 1.56 8.71
C PHE A 145 -37.57 0.71 7.67
N TYR A 146 -36.38 0.25 8.04
CA TYR A 146 -35.61 -0.72 7.27
C TYR A 146 -35.78 -2.12 7.86
N ASN A 147 -36.04 -3.12 7.03
CA ASN A 147 -36.21 -4.53 7.42
C ASN A 147 -35.47 -5.45 6.45
N LEU A 148 -34.39 -6.08 6.94
CA LEU A 148 -33.53 -6.96 6.15
C LEU A 148 -34.22 -8.26 5.68
N SER A 149 -35.23 -8.73 6.43
CA SER A 149 -36.03 -9.91 6.07
C SER A 149 -37.34 -9.57 5.36
N GLY A 150 -37.58 -8.29 5.06
CA GLY A 150 -38.80 -7.81 4.43
C GLY A 150 -38.83 -8.12 2.93
N SER A 151 -40.03 -8.17 2.34
CA SER A 151 -40.17 -8.20 0.87
C SER A 151 -39.72 -6.89 0.22
N ALA A 152 -39.79 -5.79 0.98
CA ALA A 152 -39.18 -4.51 0.68
C ALA A 152 -38.27 -4.16 1.87
N LEU A 153 -37.07 -3.68 1.55
CA LEU A 153 -36.08 -3.29 2.54
C LEU A 153 -36.49 -2.02 3.27
N PHE A 154 -37.02 -1.02 2.55
CA PHE A 154 -37.46 0.23 3.14
C PHE A 154 -38.99 0.35 3.09
N SER A 155 -39.53 0.99 4.12
CA SER A 155 -40.93 1.37 4.24
C SER A 155 -41.06 2.62 5.10
N TYR A 156 -42.20 3.31 5.01
CA TYR A 156 -42.56 4.27 6.05
C TYR A 156 -42.98 3.51 7.30
N LEU A 157 -42.71 4.07 8.48
CA LEU A 157 -43.02 3.41 9.74
C LEU A 157 -44.52 3.04 9.87
N ASP A 158 -45.38 3.93 9.38
CA ASP A 158 -46.83 3.76 9.35
C ASP A 158 -47.47 4.62 8.23
N GLU A 159 -48.79 4.57 8.12
CA GLU A 159 -49.57 5.35 7.15
C GLU A 159 -49.69 6.84 7.51
N GLU A 160 -49.38 7.23 8.75
CA GLU A 160 -49.47 8.63 9.21
C GLU A 160 -48.24 9.44 8.79
N GLN A 161 -47.15 8.76 8.40
CA GLN A 161 -45.92 9.41 7.94
C GLN A 161 -46.13 10.20 6.64
N THR A 162 -45.61 11.43 6.62
CA THR A 162 -45.67 12.29 5.43
C THR A 162 -44.85 11.67 4.29
N ARG A 163 -45.51 11.46 3.14
CA ARG A 163 -44.85 10.95 1.94
C ARG A 163 -43.95 12.00 1.31
N VAL A 164 -42.82 11.56 0.78
CA VAL A 164 -41.79 12.41 0.17
C VAL A 164 -41.55 11.91 -1.24
N ASN A 165 -41.82 12.74 -2.24
CA ASN A 165 -41.56 12.40 -3.63
C ASN A 165 -40.25 13.04 -4.08
N LEU A 166 -39.31 12.22 -4.55
CA LEU A 166 -38.04 12.66 -5.12
C LEU A 166 -38.22 12.98 -6.60
N VAL A 167 -37.85 14.19 -6.99
CA VAL A 167 -38.07 14.73 -8.34
C VAL A 167 -36.75 15.02 -9.03
N TRP A 168 -36.55 14.41 -10.21
CA TRP A 168 -35.50 14.74 -11.17
C TRP A 168 -36.13 15.29 -12.45
N GLY A 169 -36.25 16.62 -12.53
CA GLY A 169 -36.88 17.27 -13.69
C GLY A 169 -38.35 16.87 -13.85
N ARG A 170 -38.65 15.92 -14.76
CA ARG A 170 -40.01 15.44 -15.06
C ARG A 170 -40.37 14.10 -14.41
N SER A 171 -39.40 13.40 -13.85
CA SER A 171 -39.62 12.13 -13.17
C SER A 171 -39.81 12.37 -11.69
N ALA A 172 -40.79 11.70 -11.09
CA ALA A 172 -41.05 11.70 -9.65
C ALA A 172 -41.17 10.25 -9.17
N VAL A 173 -40.54 9.94 -8.04
CA VAL A 173 -40.55 8.60 -7.41
C VAL A 173 -40.71 8.80 -5.90
N ASP A 174 -41.48 7.95 -5.22
CA ASP A 174 -41.58 7.99 -3.76
C ASP A 174 -40.22 7.67 -3.12
N LEU A 175 -39.90 8.32 -1.98
CA LEU A 175 -38.63 8.15 -1.28
C LEU A 175 -38.36 6.69 -0.93
N VAL A 176 -39.38 5.95 -0.47
CA VAL A 176 -39.21 4.55 -0.09
C VAL A 176 -38.95 3.68 -1.31
N ASP A 177 -39.65 3.92 -2.41
CA ASP A 177 -39.41 3.19 -3.66
C ASP A 177 -37.98 3.43 -4.15
N TYR A 178 -37.52 4.68 -4.12
CA TYR A 178 -36.14 5.04 -4.45
C TYR A 178 -35.12 4.33 -3.55
N LEU A 179 -35.37 4.28 -2.24
CA LEU A 179 -34.47 3.63 -1.29
C LEU A 179 -34.43 2.10 -1.43
N ASN A 180 -35.48 1.48 -1.93
CA ASN A 180 -35.46 0.05 -2.25
C ASN A 180 -34.60 -0.25 -3.49
N ASP A 181 -34.56 0.68 -4.47
CA ASP A 181 -33.69 0.57 -5.64
C ASP A 181 -32.24 1.04 -5.35
N ASN A 182 -32.07 2.01 -4.46
CA ASN A 182 -30.79 2.62 -4.07
C ASN A 182 -30.69 2.70 -2.54
N PRO A 183 -30.38 1.58 -1.87
CA PRO A 183 -30.33 1.50 -0.41
C PRO A 183 -29.39 2.51 0.23
N LEU A 184 -29.69 2.83 1.49
CA LEU A 184 -28.76 3.58 2.34
C LEU A 184 -27.52 2.75 2.68
N HIS A 185 -26.42 3.45 2.94
CA HIS A 185 -25.24 2.87 3.57
C HIS A 185 -25.37 3.03 5.09
N PHE A 186 -25.53 1.92 5.81
CA PHE A 186 -25.51 1.90 7.27
C PHE A 186 -24.10 1.62 7.76
N ILE A 187 -23.56 2.50 8.61
CA ILE A 187 -22.27 2.28 9.26
C ILE A 187 -22.51 1.72 10.66
N LEU A 188 -21.91 0.56 10.91
CA LEU A 188 -22.02 -0.21 12.14
C LEU A 188 -20.93 0.19 13.16
N ASP A 189 -21.07 -0.24 14.41
CA ASP A 189 -20.15 0.13 15.50
C ASP A 189 -18.72 -0.42 15.34
N ASP A 190 -18.56 -1.49 14.57
CA ASP A 190 -17.30 -2.14 14.25
C ASP A 190 -16.70 -1.59 12.93
N TRP A 191 -17.31 -0.52 12.40
CA TRP A 191 -17.01 0.10 11.11
C TRP A 191 -17.30 -0.77 9.90
N SER A 192 -17.99 -1.90 10.09
CA SER A 192 -18.59 -2.62 8.98
C SER A 192 -19.71 -1.76 8.36
N ARG A 193 -19.99 -2.01 7.09
CA ARG A 193 -21.02 -1.28 6.35
C ARG A 193 -22.06 -2.25 5.82
N LEU A 194 -23.33 -2.00 6.13
CA LEU A 194 -24.46 -2.71 5.55
C LEU A 194 -25.05 -1.84 4.43
N HIS A 195 -25.24 -2.42 3.25
CA HIS A 195 -25.84 -1.76 2.09
C HIS A 195 -26.75 -2.75 1.35
N GLY A 196 -28.05 -2.46 1.32
CA GLY A 196 -29.04 -3.42 0.85
C GLY A 196 -29.05 -4.66 1.76
N GLU A 197 -28.81 -5.83 1.19
CA GLU A 197 -28.69 -7.12 1.90
C GLU A 197 -27.22 -7.57 2.07
N GLU A 198 -26.27 -6.70 1.72
CA GLU A 198 -24.84 -7.03 1.71
C GLU A 198 -24.10 -6.37 2.88
N LEU A 199 -23.38 -7.19 3.64
CA LEU A 199 -22.49 -6.75 4.70
C LEU A 199 -21.04 -6.69 4.19
N TYR A 200 -20.47 -5.50 4.28
CA TYR A 200 -19.06 -5.22 4.00
C TYR A 200 -18.34 -5.16 5.33
N THR A 201 -17.70 -6.25 5.72
CA THR A 201 -16.97 -6.31 6.98
C THR A 201 -15.80 -5.33 6.97
N SER A 202 -15.61 -4.63 8.09
CA SER A 202 -14.39 -3.86 8.30
C SER A 202 -13.18 -4.79 8.21
N THR A 203 -12.14 -4.37 7.51
CA THR A 203 -10.86 -5.10 7.51
C THR A 203 -10.27 -4.96 8.92
N ASN A 204 -10.59 -5.91 9.79
CA ASN A 204 -10.18 -5.94 11.20
C ASN A 204 -8.68 -6.26 11.37
N ASN A 205 -7.89 -6.04 10.32
CA ASN A 205 -6.46 -6.12 10.41
C ASN A 205 -6.01 -4.87 11.14
N GLY A 206 -5.79 -5.01 12.46
CA GLY A 206 -4.91 -4.08 13.17
C GLY A 206 -3.63 -3.85 12.36
N PHE A 207 -2.95 -2.73 12.61
CA PHE A 207 -1.74 -2.36 11.87
C PHE A 207 -0.79 -3.56 11.74
N ASP A 208 -0.50 -3.97 10.50
CA ASP A 208 0.45 -5.05 10.25
C ASP A 208 1.79 -4.67 10.90
N PRO A 209 2.23 -5.38 11.96
CA PRO A 209 3.48 -5.06 12.63
C PRO A 209 4.62 -5.33 11.66
N TYR A 210 5.73 -4.62 11.87
CA TYR A 210 6.92 -4.80 11.03
C TYR A 210 7.35 -6.27 10.99
N ASN A 211 7.61 -6.78 9.80
CA ASN A 211 8.04 -8.16 9.60
C ASN A 211 9.45 -8.36 10.18
N GLY A 212 9.54 -8.96 11.37
CA GLY A 212 10.80 -9.22 12.07
C GLY A 212 11.82 -10.03 11.25
N ARG A 213 11.41 -10.76 10.20
CA ARG A 213 12.33 -11.46 9.28
C ARG A 213 13.21 -10.51 8.46
N LEU A 214 12.83 -9.23 8.36
CA LEU A 214 13.62 -8.17 7.74
C LEU A 214 14.67 -7.56 8.70
N ILE A 215 14.77 -8.08 9.93
CA ILE A 215 15.86 -7.75 10.86
C ILE A 215 17.02 -8.71 10.59
N LYS A 216 18.12 -8.18 10.07
CA LYS A 216 19.41 -8.86 10.04
C LYS A 216 20.04 -8.77 11.43
N HIS A 217 20.31 -9.92 12.01
CA HIS A 217 20.96 -10.05 13.31
C HIS A 217 22.48 -9.86 13.16
N VAL A 218 23.05 -9.00 14.00
CA VAL A 218 24.49 -8.78 14.12
C VAL A 218 24.90 -9.02 15.57
N ASP A 219 25.90 -9.89 15.77
CA ASP A 219 26.52 -10.07 17.09
C ASP A 219 27.58 -8.97 17.29
N TRP A 220 27.11 -7.81 17.76
CA TRP A 220 27.96 -6.64 18.00
C TRP A 220 29.09 -6.91 18.99
N LYS A 221 28.88 -7.85 19.92
CA LYS A 221 29.88 -8.20 20.93
C LYS A 221 30.99 -9.04 20.32
N ALA A 222 30.65 -10.03 19.50
CA ALA A 222 31.64 -10.82 18.76
C ALA A 222 32.46 -9.95 17.79
N GLU A 223 31.84 -8.93 17.20
CA GLU A 223 32.48 -7.96 16.32
C GLU A 223 33.30 -6.88 17.06
N ASN A 224 33.33 -6.92 18.40
CA ASN A 224 33.99 -5.94 19.28
C ASN A 224 33.55 -4.48 19.01
N ILE A 225 32.24 -4.27 18.86
CA ILE A 225 31.66 -2.97 18.53
C ILE A 225 31.11 -2.28 19.78
N ARG A 226 31.53 -1.03 19.98
CA ARG A 226 30.95 -0.09 20.94
C ARG A 226 29.61 0.40 20.42
N VAL A 227 28.55 -0.31 20.81
CA VAL A 227 27.18 -0.10 20.30
C VAL A 227 26.64 1.32 20.48
N GLY A 228 27.14 2.09 21.45
CA GLY A 228 26.76 3.49 21.66
C GLY A 228 27.58 4.52 20.87
N THR A 229 28.61 4.07 20.13
CA THR A 229 29.50 4.94 19.36
C THR A 229 29.25 4.74 17.87
N GLU A 230 28.60 5.72 17.25
CA GLU A 230 28.29 5.73 15.82
C GLU A 230 29.56 5.84 14.97
N PHE A 231 30.41 6.83 15.28
CA PHE A 231 31.65 7.13 14.57
C PHE A 231 32.68 7.77 15.53
N GLU A 232 33.97 7.53 15.28
CA GLU A 232 35.10 8.16 15.97
C GLU A 232 36.32 8.14 15.04
N GLU A 233 37.13 9.20 15.06
CA GLU A 233 38.38 9.25 14.29
C GLU A 233 39.53 8.55 15.03
N GLY A 234 40.49 8.01 14.27
CA GLY A 234 41.72 7.46 14.83
C GLY A 234 41.71 5.93 14.98
N PRO A 235 42.59 5.37 15.83
CA PRO A 235 42.83 3.93 15.89
C PRO A 235 41.58 3.14 16.27
N ASP A 236 40.67 3.73 17.06
CA ASP A 236 39.47 3.07 17.56
C ASP A 236 38.27 3.14 16.62
N GLN A 237 38.41 3.75 15.44
CA GLN A 237 37.34 3.83 14.43
C GLN A 237 36.74 2.46 14.12
N HIS A 238 37.58 1.42 14.04
CA HIS A 238 37.17 0.05 13.72
C HIS A 238 36.20 -0.58 14.74
N THR A 239 36.12 -0.03 15.96
CA THR A 239 35.23 -0.45 17.05
C THR A 239 33.87 0.28 17.04
N THR A 240 33.63 1.19 16.09
CA THR A 240 32.37 1.94 15.99
C THR A 240 31.38 1.27 15.04
N VAL A 241 30.10 1.67 15.08
CA VAL A 241 29.07 1.14 14.17
C VAL A 241 29.45 1.40 12.70
N GLN A 242 29.88 2.62 12.36
CA GLN A 242 30.34 2.92 11.00
C GLN A 242 31.63 2.16 10.64
N GLY A 243 32.55 1.99 11.59
CA GLY A 243 33.78 1.19 11.39
C GLY A 243 33.52 -0.29 11.09
N PHE A 244 32.46 -0.87 11.68
CA PHE A 244 31.96 -2.19 11.29
C PHE A 244 31.44 -2.19 9.86
N LEU A 245 30.64 -1.18 9.47
CA LEU A 245 30.06 -1.10 8.12
C LEU A 245 31.11 -1.00 7.02
N VAL A 246 32.23 -0.31 7.26
CA VAL A 246 33.34 -0.26 6.29
C VAL A 246 33.75 -1.68 5.87
N ARG A 247 33.87 -2.60 6.83
CA ARG A 247 34.27 -4.00 6.58
C ARG A 247 33.11 -4.84 6.08
N ALA A 248 31.92 -4.67 6.68
CA ALA A 248 30.75 -5.48 6.36
C ALA A 248 30.18 -5.21 4.96
N LEU A 249 30.45 -4.03 4.40
CA LEU A 249 29.98 -3.64 3.07
C LEU A 249 31.04 -3.80 1.98
N ASP A 250 32.34 -3.85 2.31
CA ASP A 250 33.41 -4.11 1.34
C ASP A 250 33.49 -5.59 0.95
N VAL A 251 32.45 -6.02 0.23
CA VAL A 251 32.28 -7.39 -0.27
C VAL A 251 32.09 -7.36 -1.78
N GLN A 252 32.29 -8.49 -2.46
CA GLN A 252 32.29 -8.55 -3.93
C GLN A 252 30.92 -8.29 -4.55
N GLU A 253 29.86 -8.53 -3.79
CA GLU A 253 28.46 -8.31 -4.17
C GLU A 253 28.13 -6.82 -4.33
N ASN A 254 28.89 -5.94 -3.67
CA ASN A 254 28.81 -4.51 -3.88
C ASN A 254 29.86 -4.11 -4.91
N ASP A 255 29.45 -3.59 -6.06
CA ASP A 255 30.40 -3.05 -7.04
C ASP A 255 31.03 -1.75 -6.52
N LEU A 256 30.27 -0.98 -5.75
CA LEU A 256 30.65 0.32 -5.22
C LEU A 256 30.17 0.46 -3.76
N VAL A 257 31.05 0.99 -2.90
CA VAL A 257 30.75 1.35 -1.51
C VAL A 257 31.27 2.74 -1.26
N TYR A 258 30.35 3.66 -0.99
CA TYR A 258 30.63 5.07 -0.72
C TYR A 258 30.31 5.37 0.74
N TRP A 259 31.32 5.77 1.50
CA TRP A 259 31.15 6.31 2.84
C TRP A 259 30.93 7.82 2.77
N ASP A 260 29.85 8.28 3.36
CA ASP A 260 29.41 9.66 3.31
C ASP A 260 29.05 10.18 4.70
N HIS A 261 30.03 10.75 5.39
CA HIS A 261 29.87 11.24 6.75
C HIS A 261 29.72 12.77 6.82
N GLY A 262 28.92 13.24 7.78
CA GLY A 262 28.87 14.63 8.21
C GLY A 262 27.72 15.42 7.61
N SER A 263 27.64 16.70 7.98
CA SER A 263 26.46 17.52 7.71
C SER A 263 26.04 17.51 6.23
N GLY A 264 24.75 17.26 5.99
CA GLY A 264 24.16 17.20 4.65
C GLY A 264 24.57 15.96 3.84
N GLU A 265 25.00 14.88 4.49
CA GLU A 265 25.15 13.56 3.87
C GLU A 265 23.85 13.05 3.25
N THR A 266 23.99 12.06 2.38
CA THR A 266 22.85 11.36 1.78
C THR A 266 22.33 10.26 2.71
N ALA A 267 23.27 9.44 3.19
CA ALA A 267 23.19 8.42 4.22
C ALA A 267 24.64 8.12 4.64
N ASP A 268 24.89 7.49 5.79
CA ASP A 268 26.27 7.19 6.22
C ASP A 268 27.05 6.35 5.20
N PHE A 269 26.36 5.40 4.56
CA PHE A 269 26.90 4.65 3.43
C PHE A 269 25.88 4.52 2.30
N VAL A 270 26.40 4.51 1.07
CA VAL A 270 25.66 4.18 -0.14
C VAL A 270 26.39 3.05 -0.87
N THR A 271 25.70 1.95 -1.12
CA THR A 271 26.23 0.87 -1.97
C THR A 271 25.50 0.83 -3.30
N MET A 272 26.22 0.42 -4.34
CA MET A 272 25.62 0.12 -5.65
C MET A 272 26.10 -1.22 -6.17
N SER A 273 25.18 -2.00 -6.71
CA SER A 273 25.48 -3.26 -7.39
C SER A 273 24.68 -3.40 -8.68
N ARG A 274 25.29 -4.01 -9.69
CA ARG A 274 24.62 -4.31 -10.96
C ARG A 274 23.62 -5.43 -10.76
N SER A 275 22.40 -5.24 -11.26
CA SER A 275 21.40 -6.32 -11.26
C SER A 275 21.47 -7.15 -12.55
N GLY A 276 21.02 -8.40 -12.48
CA GLY A 276 21.07 -9.35 -13.60
C GLY A 276 20.25 -8.94 -14.83
N ASP A 277 19.28 -8.04 -14.65
CA ASP A 277 18.46 -7.45 -15.73
C ASP A 277 19.10 -6.22 -16.38
N GLY A 278 20.38 -5.93 -16.08
CA GLY A 278 21.10 -4.77 -16.59
C GLY A 278 20.93 -3.49 -15.76
N GLY A 279 20.03 -3.49 -14.77
CA GLY A 279 19.80 -2.37 -13.86
C GLY A 279 20.88 -2.15 -12.81
N VAL A 280 20.51 -1.39 -11.78
CA VAL A 280 21.34 -1.10 -10.60
C VAL A 280 20.48 -1.12 -9.34
N ASN A 281 20.99 -1.79 -8.32
CA ASN A 281 20.48 -1.72 -6.95
C ASN A 281 21.30 -0.69 -6.19
N VAL A 282 20.62 0.23 -5.52
CA VAL A 282 21.21 1.27 -4.67
C VAL A 282 20.68 1.09 -3.27
N THR A 283 21.58 0.92 -2.30
CA THR A 283 21.19 0.76 -0.89
C THR A 283 21.80 1.86 -0.04
N PHE A 284 20.95 2.56 0.69
CA PHE A 284 21.35 3.56 1.68
C PHE A 284 21.41 2.92 3.07
N TYR A 285 22.45 3.22 3.84
CA TYR A 285 22.62 2.77 5.22
C TYR A 285 22.66 3.97 6.15
N HIS A 286 21.70 4.00 7.08
CA HIS A 286 21.59 5.03 8.13
C HIS A 286 21.98 4.41 9.47
N CYS A 287 23.05 4.90 10.08
CA CYS A 287 23.61 4.39 11.31
C CYS A 287 23.14 5.23 12.49
N LYS A 288 22.82 4.56 13.58
CA LYS A 288 22.63 5.22 14.86
C LYS A 288 23.17 4.34 15.99
N GLY A 289 23.98 4.94 16.85
CA GLY A 289 24.43 4.28 18.09
C GLY A 289 23.25 4.05 19.05
N SER A 290 23.28 2.95 19.80
CA SER A 290 22.33 2.67 20.88
C SER A 290 22.50 3.68 22.01
N SER A 291 21.39 4.27 22.47
CA SER A 291 21.42 5.18 23.63
C SER A 291 21.61 4.44 24.97
N GLY A 292 21.51 3.11 24.98
CA GLY A 292 21.78 2.28 26.16
C GLY A 292 22.89 1.25 25.94
N PRO A 293 23.44 0.69 27.04
CA PRO A 293 24.55 -0.25 26.98
C PRO A 293 24.16 -1.63 26.43
N SER A 294 22.84 -1.92 26.37
CA SER A 294 22.27 -3.15 25.85
C SER A 294 21.10 -2.84 24.92
N ALA A 295 20.81 -3.79 24.01
CA ALA A 295 19.57 -3.79 23.26
C ALA A 295 18.37 -3.70 24.21
N GLY A 296 17.35 -2.93 23.82
CA GLY A 296 16.30 -2.56 24.77
C GLY A 296 15.08 -1.87 24.20
N ASN A 297 14.77 -2.04 22.91
CA ASN A 297 13.52 -1.54 22.30
C ASN A 297 13.23 -0.07 22.64
N ARG A 298 14.25 0.79 22.50
CA ARG A 298 14.17 2.21 22.85
C ARG A 298 13.55 2.96 21.69
N VAL A 299 12.38 3.54 21.92
CA VAL A 299 11.60 4.24 20.90
C VAL A 299 12.34 5.44 20.32
N GLY A 300 13.13 6.17 21.13
CA GLY A 300 13.92 7.31 20.67
C GLY A 300 14.94 6.93 19.58
N ASP A 301 15.71 5.86 19.80
CA ASP A 301 16.71 5.35 18.86
C ASP A 301 16.07 4.97 17.51
N VAL A 302 14.87 4.38 17.56
CA VAL A 302 14.14 3.96 16.36
C VAL A 302 13.52 5.16 15.64
N TYR A 303 12.94 6.13 16.34
CA TYR A 303 12.41 7.34 15.71
C TYR A 303 13.47 8.10 14.92
N GLU A 304 14.66 8.25 15.51
CA GLU A 304 15.74 9.01 14.86
C GLU A 304 16.19 8.33 13.57
N VAL A 305 16.52 7.03 13.63
CA VAL A 305 17.05 6.30 12.48
C VAL A 305 15.99 6.07 11.40
N CYS A 306 14.74 5.81 11.77
CA CYS A 306 13.62 5.75 10.81
C CYS A 306 13.36 7.10 10.15
N GLY A 307 13.47 8.20 10.90
CA GLY A 307 13.35 9.55 10.37
C GLY A 307 14.42 9.84 9.32
N GLN A 308 15.65 9.35 9.50
CA GLN A 308 16.70 9.45 8.49
C GLN A 308 16.37 8.63 7.24
N ALA A 309 15.94 7.38 7.38
CA ALA A 309 15.54 6.55 6.23
C ALA A 309 14.40 7.18 5.42
N VAL A 310 13.38 7.71 6.09
CA VAL A 310 12.26 8.43 5.44
C VAL A 310 12.74 9.68 4.72
N LYS A 311 13.60 10.50 5.34
CA LYS A 311 14.19 11.68 4.69
C LYS A 311 15.10 11.30 3.51
N GLY A 312 15.76 10.15 3.59
CA GLY A 312 16.64 9.61 2.56
C GLY A 312 15.96 9.40 1.20
N LEU A 313 14.63 9.25 1.17
CA LEU A 313 13.83 9.17 -0.06
C LEU A 313 14.07 10.33 -1.04
N VAL A 314 14.46 11.50 -0.52
CA VAL A 314 14.78 12.65 -1.34
C VAL A 314 15.94 12.38 -2.33
N TRP A 315 16.75 11.36 -2.05
CA TRP A 315 17.87 10.89 -2.85
C TRP A 315 17.55 9.66 -3.70
N CYS A 316 16.31 9.15 -3.69
CA CYS A 316 15.84 8.05 -4.56
C CYS A 316 15.62 8.50 -6.03
N ASP A 317 16.59 9.24 -6.56
CA ASP A 317 16.71 9.63 -7.95
C ASP A 317 18.19 9.50 -8.31
N ILE A 318 18.52 8.61 -9.26
CA ILE A 318 19.92 8.22 -9.50
C ILE A 318 20.76 9.39 -10.03
N ASP A 319 20.16 10.29 -10.81
CA ASP A 319 20.84 11.45 -11.35
C ASP A 319 21.19 12.45 -10.24
N ARG A 320 20.21 12.75 -9.37
CA ARG A 320 20.38 13.59 -8.19
C ARG A 320 21.38 12.99 -7.20
N LEU A 321 21.28 11.69 -6.92
CA LEU A 321 22.17 10.98 -6.01
C LEU A 321 23.61 11.04 -6.50
N VAL A 322 23.86 10.66 -7.76
CA VAL A 322 25.20 10.68 -8.33
C VAL A 322 25.77 12.09 -8.27
N ASN A 323 25.04 13.10 -8.73
CA ASN A 323 25.50 14.50 -8.64
C ASN A 323 25.86 14.88 -7.19
N ARG A 324 25.04 14.50 -6.21
CA ARG A 324 25.29 14.80 -4.79
C ARG A 324 26.55 14.12 -4.26
N LEU A 325 26.75 12.83 -4.55
CA LEU A 325 27.94 12.10 -4.11
C LEU A 325 29.20 12.66 -4.77
N GLU A 326 29.14 13.03 -6.06
CA GLU A 326 30.26 13.69 -6.74
C GLU A 326 30.63 15.04 -6.10
N GLU A 327 29.64 15.90 -5.83
CA GLU A 327 29.84 17.18 -5.16
C GLU A 327 30.47 17.00 -3.77
N ARG A 328 29.97 16.03 -3.01
CA ARG A 328 30.49 15.74 -1.66
C ARG A 328 31.92 15.21 -1.72
N LYS A 329 32.26 14.37 -2.70
CA LYS A 329 33.65 13.91 -2.89
C LYS A 329 34.62 15.07 -3.15
N GLN A 330 34.18 16.09 -3.86
CA GLN A 330 35.02 17.26 -4.19
C GLN A 330 35.16 18.24 -3.02
N ARG A 331 34.08 18.45 -2.24
CA ARG A 331 34.01 19.51 -1.21
C ARG A 331 34.34 19.03 0.20
N SER A 332 34.05 17.77 0.53
CA SER A 332 34.12 17.24 1.90
C SER A 332 35.39 16.39 2.09
N ARG A 333 36.56 17.03 2.11
CA ARG A 333 37.85 16.33 2.28
C ARG A 333 37.85 15.50 3.56
N GLY A 334 38.14 14.20 3.44
CA GLY A 334 38.20 13.27 4.57
C GLY A 334 36.86 12.68 4.98
N GLN A 335 35.74 13.33 4.67
CA GLN A 335 34.40 12.94 5.11
C GLN A 335 33.56 12.22 4.04
N ALA A 336 34.06 12.13 2.81
CA ALA A 336 33.38 11.43 1.72
C ALA A 336 34.37 10.61 0.88
N GLN A 337 34.24 9.28 0.92
CA GLN A 337 35.25 8.37 0.39
C GLN A 337 34.65 7.13 -0.28
N PHE A 338 35.31 6.68 -1.36
CA PHE A 338 35.05 5.36 -1.92
C PHE A 338 35.86 4.35 -1.13
N ILE A 339 35.17 3.43 -0.44
CA ILE A 339 35.79 2.25 0.15
C ILE A 339 36.04 1.23 -0.95
N ARG A 340 35.07 1.12 -1.87
CA ARG A 340 35.13 0.25 -3.03
C ARG A 340 34.60 0.96 -4.27
N GLY A 341 35.23 0.71 -5.40
CA GLY A 341 34.94 1.41 -6.65
C GLY A 341 35.55 2.80 -6.71
N ASP A 342 35.10 3.59 -7.68
CA ASP A 342 35.60 4.95 -7.90
C ASP A 342 34.55 5.86 -8.54
N LEU A 343 34.93 7.11 -8.80
CA LEU A 343 34.09 8.11 -9.44
C LEU A 343 33.65 7.71 -10.86
N ASN A 344 34.50 7.00 -11.60
CA ASN A 344 34.16 6.56 -12.95
C ASN A 344 33.08 5.48 -12.91
N LEU A 345 33.17 4.55 -11.96
CA LEU A 345 32.17 3.53 -11.72
C LEU A 345 30.86 4.14 -11.26
N LEU A 346 30.88 5.12 -10.34
CA LEU A 346 29.69 5.86 -9.91
C LEU A 346 28.95 6.46 -11.12
N ARG A 347 29.69 7.14 -12.01
CA ARG A 347 29.15 7.71 -13.25
C ARG A 347 28.61 6.65 -14.19
N ALA A 348 29.26 5.49 -14.28
CA ALA A 348 28.79 4.39 -15.09
C ALA A 348 27.48 3.77 -14.55
N MET A 349 27.29 3.74 -13.22
CA MET A 349 26.04 3.26 -12.61
C MET A 349 24.85 4.16 -12.93
N ARG A 350 25.08 5.47 -13.10
CA ARG A 350 24.05 6.49 -13.40
C ARG A 350 23.15 6.14 -14.59
N ALA A 351 23.71 5.54 -15.64
CA ALA A 351 23.01 5.23 -16.88
C ALA A 351 22.20 3.93 -16.83
N ARG A 352 22.35 3.11 -15.77
CA ARG A 352 21.71 1.78 -15.70
C ARG A 352 20.23 1.90 -15.33
N ARG A 353 19.40 1.03 -15.91
CA ARG A 353 17.96 0.94 -15.63
C ARG A 353 17.52 -0.54 -15.67
N PRO A 354 16.51 -0.93 -14.87
CA PRO A 354 15.82 -0.13 -13.87
C PRO A 354 16.71 0.19 -12.65
N VAL A 355 16.35 1.24 -11.90
CA VAL A 355 17.00 1.56 -10.62
C VAL A 355 16.12 1.06 -9.50
N ARG A 356 16.69 0.32 -8.54
CA ARG A 356 15.98 -0.14 -7.34
C ARG A 356 16.65 0.47 -6.12
N PHE A 357 15.87 1.17 -5.30
CA PHE A 357 16.36 1.76 -4.07
C PHE A 357 15.92 0.93 -2.87
N SER A 358 16.84 0.76 -1.93
CA SER A 358 16.63 0.09 -0.64
C SER A 358 17.15 0.99 0.48
N MET A 359 16.49 0.94 1.63
CA MET A 359 16.92 1.61 2.84
C MET A 359 17.25 0.58 3.90
N VAL A 360 18.40 0.74 4.55
CA VAL A 360 18.83 -0.06 5.70
C VAL A 360 19.05 0.90 6.88
N VAL A 361 18.45 0.58 8.02
CA VAL A 361 18.78 1.24 9.29
C VAL A 361 19.65 0.32 10.12
N VAL A 362 20.76 0.83 10.61
CA VAL A 362 21.71 0.10 11.45
C VAL A 362 21.63 0.66 12.86
N GLN A 363 21.01 -0.12 13.75
CA GLN A 363 20.73 0.30 15.11
C GLN A 363 20.96 -0.88 16.07
N PRO A 364 22.13 -0.96 16.74
CA PRO A 364 22.46 -2.06 17.65
C PRO A 364 21.46 -2.28 18.79
N GLY A 365 20.78 -1.24 19.25
CA GLY A 365 19.78 -1.23 20.31
C GLY A 365 18.44 -1.91 19.94
N ILE A 366 18.16 -2.12 18.64
CA ILE A 366 17.00 -2.88 18.18
C ILE A 366 17.30 -4.37 18.31
N THR A 367 16.47 -5.10 19.05
CA THR A 367 16.62 -6.56 19.16
C THR A 367 15.85 -7.26 18.04
N GLY A 368 16.46 -8.27 17.43
CA GLY A 368 15.75 -9.16 16.53
C GLY A 368 14.88 -10.20 17.26
N GLY A 369 15.21 -10.52 18.53
CA GLY A 369 14.38 -11.36 19.40
C GLY A 369 13.53 -10.51 20.35
N GLY A 370 12.19 -10.62 20.27
CA GLY A 370 11.30 -9.89 21.17
C GLY A 370 11.11 -8.40 20.82
N LEU A 371 10.91 -8.11 19.53
CA LEU A 371 10.53 -6.77 19.08
C LEU A 371 9.20 -6.36 19.73
N GLU A 372 9.23 -5.32 20.57
CA GLU A 372 8.02 -4.80 21.18
C GLU A 372 7.10 -4.14 20.14
N GLN A 373 5.79 -4.28 20.34
CA GLN A 373 4.77 -3.76 19.42
C GLN A 373 5.00 -2.29 19.05
N LYS A 374 5.28 -1.44 20.05
CA LYS A 374 5.57 -0.01 19.85
C LYS A 374 6.75 0.27 18.89
N ILE A 375 7.73 -0.62 18.84
CA ILE A 375 8.88 -0.51 17.94
C ILE A 375 8.52 -1.05 16.56
N ALA A 376 7.82 -2.19 16.52
CA ALA A 376 7.33 -2.78 15.28
C ALA A 376 6.43 -1.80 14.51
N GLU A 377 5.59 -1.03 15.18
CA GLU A 377 4.71 -0.02 14.57
C GLU A 377 5.50 1.12 13.92
N VAL A 378 6.54 1.65 14.59
CA VAL A 378 7.38 2.74 14.04
C VAL A 378 8.17 2.24 12.82
N LEU A 379 8.73 1.04 12.89
CA LEU A 379 9.42 0.40 11.76
C LEU A 379 8.46 0.13 10.59
N ALA A 380 7.24 -0.35 10.88
CA ALA A 380 6.21 -0.60 9.88
C ALA A 380 5.77 0.70 9.19
N ALA A 381 5.60 1.79 9.95
CA ALA A 381 5.25 3.09 9.40
C ALA A 381 6.32 3.61 8.43
N ALA A 382 7.60 3.50 8.81
CA ALA A 382 8.71 3.87 7.94
C ALA A 382 8.76 2.97 6.69
N SER A 383 8.73 1.64 6.86
CA SER A 383 8.74 0.68 5.75
C SER A 383 7.56 0.90 4.79
N GLY A 384 6.35 1.07 5.31
CA GLY A 384 5.15 1.33 4.52
C GLY A 384 5.22 2.67 3.77
N HIS A 385 5.91 3.68 4.30
CA HIS A 385 6.17 4.91 3.55
C HIS A 385 7.12 4.67 2.37
N LEU A 386 8.21 3.91 2.56
CA LEU A 386 9.14 3.55 1.48
C LEU A 386 8.45 2.74 0.37
N VAL A 387 7.66 1.73 0.75
CA VAL A 387 6.94 0.86 -0.19
C VAL A 387 5.91 1.67 -0.99
N ARG A 388 5.18 2.59 -0.34
CA ARG A 388 4.25 3.50 -1.04
C ARG A 388 4.95 4.44 -2.02
N ALA A 389 6.21 4.77 -1.79
CA ALA A 389 7.05 5.53 -2.72
C ALA A 389 7.63 4.67 -3.87
N GLY A 390 7.37 3.36 -3.89
CA GLY A 390 7.81 2.44 -4.95
C GLY A 390 9.19 1.82 -4.69
N HIS A 391 9.62 1.75 -3.43
CA HIS A 391 10.92 1.17 -3.04
C HIS A 391 10.75 -0.12 -2.24
N ASN A 392 11.87 -0.81 -1.98
CA ASN A 392 11.86 -2.02 -1.18
C ASN A 392 11.48 -1.74 0.28
N GLU A 393 11.02 -2.80 0.97
CA GLU A 393 10.77 -2.74 2.41
C GLU A 393 12.03 -2.31 3.16
N LEU A 394 11.83 -1.58 4.27
CA LEU A 394 12.92 -1.21 5.17
C LEU A 394 13.59 -2.49 5.67
N VAL A 395 14.93 -2.50 5.71
CA VAL A 395 15.71 -3.55 6.35
C VAL A 395 16.36 -2.98 7.60
N VAL A 396 16.42 -3.77 8.67
CA VAL A 396 17.03 -3.35 9.94
C VAL A 396 18.24 -4.22 10.21
N TRP A 397 19.36 -3.65 10.61
CA TRP A 397 20.48 -4.39 11.20
C TRP A 397 20.48 -4.10 12.70
N GLY A 398 20.12 -5.13 13.48
CA GLY A 398 19.91 -5.04 14.93
C GLY A 398 20.79 -6.03 15.69
N SER A 399 20.69 -6.02 17.02
CA SER A 399 21.29 -7.05 17.87
C SER A 399 20.68 -8.42 17.61
N SER A 400 21.57 -9.42 17.62
CA SER A 400 21.22 -10.84 17.64
C SER A 400 20.34 -11.23 18.80
#